data_AF-A0A2V8QF56-F1
#
_entry.id   AF-A0A2V8QF56-F1
#
_cell.length_a   1.000
_cell.length_b   1.000
_cell.length_c   1.000
_cell.angle_alpha   90.00
_cell.angle_beta   90.00
_cell.angle_gamma   90.00
#
_symmetry.space_group_name_H-M   'P 1'
#
loop_
_entity.id
_entity.type
_entity.pdbx_description
1 polymer ?
#
loop_
_entity_poly.entity_id
_entity_poly.type
_entity_poly.pdbx_seq_one_letter_code
_entity_poly.pdbx_strand_id
1 'polypeptide(L)'
;EHHEFVRKFLRTRPSAKLTIASLETLAVIAYRQPVTVPEILEIRGVQSPSSIKTLLDKKLIVAKGRKDAVGRPMMYGTSKDFLLQFGLKDLTELPSVEDFQDLSGGGS
;
A
#
# COMPACT_ATOMS: atom_id res chain seq x y z
N GLU A 1 -9.22 -13.83 -3.12
CA GLU A 1 -9.87 -12.99 -4.14
C GLU A 1 -9.57 -11.50 -3.93
N HIS A 2 -8.32 -11.05 -4.14
CA HIS A 2 -7.91 -9.63 -3.94
C HIS A 2 -7.14 -9.03 -5.14
N HIS A 3 -7.25 -9.67 -6.31
CA HIS A 3 -6.43 -9.38 -7.48
C HIS A 3 -6.70 -8.03 -8.18
N GLU A 4 -7.82 -7.36 -7.87
CA GLU A 4 -8.25 -6.14 -8.57
C GLU A 4 -7.60 -4.86 -8.04
N PHE A 5 -7.41 -4.74 -6.73
CA PHE A 5 -6.75 -3.60 -6.09
C PHE A 5 -5.32 -3.41 -6.61
N VAL A 6 -4.63 -4.54 -6.83
CA VAL A 6 -3.24 -4.61 -7.25
C VAL A 6 -3.06 -4.19 -8.71
N ARG A 7 -3.95 -4.61 -9.62
CA ARG A 7 -3.80 -4.35 -11.06
C ARG A 7 -3.91 -2.87 -11.44
N LYS A 8 -4.74 -2.08 -10.76
CA LYS A 8 -4.92 -0.66 -11.05
C LYS A 8 -3.81 0.19 -10.44
N PHE A 9 -3.42 -0.13 -9.21
CA PHE A 9 -2.24 0.43 -8.55
C PHE A 9 -0.95 0.19 -9.36
N LEU A 10 -0.88 -0.88 -10.15
CA LEU A 10 0.24 -1.20 -11.02
C LEU A 10 0.27 -0.46 -12.38
N ARG A 11 -0.80 0.23 -12.82
CA ARG A 11 -0.79 0.97 -14.12
C ARG A 11 0.18 2.15 -14.12
N THR A 12 0.49 2.67 -12.93
CA THR A 12 1.55 3.65 -12.68
C THR A 12 2.88 2.88 -12.57
N ARG A 13 3.55 2.66 -13.72
CA ARG A 13 4.73 1.77 -13.89
C ARG A 13 5.70 1.78 -12.69
N PRO A 14 5.61 0.84 -11.73
CA PRO A 14 6.65 0.73 -10.73
C PRO A 14 7.87 0.12 -11.42
N SER A 15 8.99 0.86 -11.44
CA SER A 15 10.29 0.33 -11.91
C SER A 15 10.71 -0.96 -11.15
N ALA A 16 10.11 -1.22 -9.98
CA ALA A 16 10.37 -2.38 -9.16
C ALA A 16 9.30 -3.48 -9.34
N LYS A 17 9.73 -4.69 -9.75
CA LYS A 17 8.93 -5.92 -9.64
C LYS A 17 8.58 -6.17 -8.16
N LEU A 18 7.36 -5.85 -7.76
CA LEU A 18 6.80 -6.22 -6.46
C LEU A 18 5.95 -7.48 -6.62
N THR A 19 5.97 -8.35 -5.61
CA THR A 19 5.03 -9.48 -5.54
C THR A 19 3.61 -8.98 -5.26
N ILE A 20 2.59 -9.78 -5.58
CA ILE A 20 1.19 -9.47 -5.26
C ILE A 20 1.01 -9.15 -3.76
N ALA A 21 1.56 -9.98 -2.87
CA ALA A 21 1.51 -9.74 -1.42
C ALA A 21 2.14 -8.39 -1.01
N SER A 22 3.22 -7.98 -1.68
CA SER A 22 3.85 -6.68 -1.42
C SER A 22 3.02 -5.51 -1.94
N LEU A 23 2.31 -5.70 -3.06
CA LEU A 23 1.41 -4.70 -3.62
C LEU A 23 0.14 -4.55 -2.77
N GLU A 24 -0.45 -5.65 -2.31
CA GLU A 24 -1.57 -5.62 -1.37
C GLU A 24 -1.18 -4.91 -0.07
N THR A 25 -0.01 -5.24 0.47
CA THR A 25 0.52 -4.56 1.67
C THR A 25 0.71 -3.07 1.43
N LEU A 26 1.29 -2.70 0.29
CA LEU A 26 1.52 -1.31 -0.07
C LEU A 26 0.21 -0.54 -0.26
N ALA A 27 -0.81 -1.16 -0.86
CA ALA A 27 -2.13 -0.56 -0.98
C ALA A 27 -2.75 -0.29 0.39
N VAL A 28 -2.74 -1.26 1.31
CA VAL A 28 -3.24 -1.04 2.68
C VAL A 28 -2.53 0.13 3.35
N ILE A 29 -1.20 0.21 3.22
CA ILE A 29 -0.44 1.34 3.79
C ILE A 29 -0.83 2.66 3.11
N ALA A 30 -0.94 2.70 1.78
CA ALA A 30 -1.28 3.92 1.05
C ALA A 30 -2.64 4.51 1.49
N TYR A 31 -3.65 3.66 1.67
CA TYR A 31 -5.02 4.09 2.00
C TYR A 31 -5.31 4.20 3.51
N ARG A 32 -4.55 3.53 4.39
CA ARG A 32 -4.81 3.51 5.84
C ARG A 32 -3.72 4.17 6.68
N GLN A 33 -2.69 4.76 6.06
CA GLN A 33 -1.62 5.42 6.80
C GLN A 33 -2.12 6.54 7.71
N PRO A 34 -1.46 6.77 8.87
CA PRO A 34 -0.39 5.93 9.44
C PRO A 34 -0.95 4.61 10.00
N VAL A 35 -0.34 3.47 9.65
CA VAL A 35 -0.85 2.13 9.99
C VAL A 35 0.22 1.22 10.59
N THR A 36 -0.14 0.37 11.56
CA THR A 36 0.76 -0.58 12.21
C THR A 36 0.73 -1.97 11.56
N VAL A 37 1.76 -2.80 11.82
CA VAL A 37 1.78 -4.19 11.32
C VAL A 37 0.57 -5.02 11.78
N PRO A 38 0.12 -4.96 13.05
CA PRO A 38 -1.10 -5.63 13.47
C PRO A 38 -2.35 -5.20 12.69
N GLU A 39 -2.50 -3.90 12.40
CA GLU A 39 -3.65 -3.39 11.62
C GLU A 39 -3.59 -3.86 10.15
N ILE A 40 -2.39 -3.91 9.55
CA ILE A 40 -2.21 -4.47 8.21
C ILE A 40 -2.61 -5.96 8.19
N LEU A 41 -2.22 -6.71 9.22
CA LEU A 41 -2.56 -8.12 9.38
C LEU A 41 -4.08 -8.31 9.50
N GLU A 42 -4.76 -7.49 10.31
CA GLU A 42 -6.21 -7.53 10.48
C GLU A 42 -6.94 -7.31 9.15
N ILE A 43 -6.48 -6.35 8.34
CA ILE A 43 -7.09 -6.03 7.04
C ILE A 43 -6.83 -7.11 5.99
N ARG A 44 -5.61 -7.67 5.94
CA ARG A 44 -5.23 -8.66 4.91
C ARG A 44 -5.54 -10.10 5.29
N GLY A 45 -5.79 -10.38 6.57
CA GLY A 45 -6.00 -11.73 7.11
C GLY A 45 -4.76 -12.62 7.12
N VAL A 46 -3.61 -12.17 6.59
CA VAL A 46 -2.37 -12.96 6.52
C VAL A 46 -1.13 -12.13 6.83
N GLN A 47 -0.14 -12.75 7.48
CA GLN A 47 1.13 -12.09 7.79
C GLN A 47 2.00 -11.94 6.53
N SER A 48 2.67 -10.80 6.38
CA SER A 48 3.72 -10.65 5.36
C SER A 48 4.87 -9.74 5.83
N PRO A 49 5.69 -10.20 6.79
CA PRO A 49 6.84 -9.43 7.29
C PRO A 49 7.83 -9.07 6.16
N SER A 50 8.01 -9.98 5.21
CA SER A 50 8.87 -9.79 4.03
C SER A 50 8.39 -8.66 3.11
N SER A 51 7.07 -8.43 3.03
CA SER A 51 6.50 -7.33 2.25
C SER A 51 6.87 -5.98 2.85
N ILE A 52 6.71 -5.79 4.16
CA ILE A 52 7.11 -4.54 4.85
C ILE A 52 8.59 -4.26 4.61
N LYS A 53 9.45 -5.27 4.81
CA LYS A 53 10.89 -5.12 4.56
C LYS A 53 11.18 -4.72 3.11
N THR A 54 10.58 -5.41 2.15
CA THR A 54 10.75 -5.12 0.71
C THR A 54 10.34 -3.69 0.36
N LEU A 55 9.22 -3.21 0.94
CA LEU A 55 8.71 -1.86 0.70
C LEU A 55 9.59 -0.78 1.33
N LEU A 56 10.17 -1.05 2.51
CA LEU A 56 11.16 -0.17 3.14
C LEU A 56 12.45 -0.12 2.32
N ASP A 57 12.98 -1.28 1.92
CA ASP A 57 14.23 -1.38 1.14
C ASP A 57 14.10 -0.66 -0.21
N LYS A 58 12.91 -0.69 -0.81
CA LYS A 58 12.57 0.04 -2.05
C LYS A 58 12.17 1.50 -1.81
N LYS A 59 12.23 1.98 -0.57
CA LYS A 59 11.83 3.33 -0.15
C LYS A 59 10.39 3.69 -0.50
N LEU A 60 9.50 2.72 -0.69
CA LEU A 60 8.08 2.97 -1.00
C LEU A 60 7.27 3.33 0.26
N ILE A 61 7.72 2.86 1.42
CA ILE A 61 7.13 3.20 2.72
C ILE A 61 8.20 3.72 3.66
N VAL A 62 7.78 4.44 4.69
CA VAL A 62 8.63 4.97 5.75
C VAL A 62 7.95 4.80 7.10
N ALA A 63 8.78 4.76 8.13
CA ALA A 63 8.39 4.93 9.52
C ALA A 63 7.72 6.29 9.76
N LYS A 64 6.56 6.29 10.44
CA LYS A 64 5.81 7.50 10.86
C LYS A 64 5.76 7.67 12.38
N GLY A 65 6.65 6.99 13.11
CA GLY A 65 6.68 6.98 14.57
C GLY A 65 6.02 5.73 15.16
N ARG A 66 5.64 5.81 16.43
CA ARG A 66 5.02 4.71 17.18
C ARG A 66 3.62 5.09 17.63
N LYS A 67 2.67 4.15 17.55
CA LYS A 67 1.30 4.35 18.02
C LYS A 67 1.30 4.39 19.55
N ASP A 68 0.51 5.28 20.15
CA ASP A 68 0.32 5.32 21.60
C ASP A 68 -0.71 4.25 22.01
N ALA A 69 -0.25 3.00 22.02
CA ALA A 69 -1.03 1.82 22.35
C ALA A 69 -0.10 0.79 23.01
N VAL A 70 -0.68 -0.31 23.53
CA VAL A 70 0.08 -1.40 24.15
C VAL A 70 1.17 -1.91 23.20
N GLY A 71 2.39 -2.04 23.71
CA GLY A 71 3.57 -2.45 22.93
C GLY A 71 4.16 -1.37 22.03
N ARG A 72 3.53 -0.19 21.94
CA ARG A 72 3.98 0.98 21.14
C ARG A 72 4.43 0.61 19.73
N PRO A 73 3.57 -0.07 18.94
CA PRO A 73 3.97 -0.60 17.63
C PRO A 73 4.37 0.51 16.66
N MET A 74 5.29 0.18 15.76
CA MET A 74 5.72 1.09 14.70
C MET A 74 4.58 1.34 13.71
N MET A 75 4.38 2.59 13.32
CA MET A 75 3.47 3.00 12.26
C MET A 75 4.23 3.26 10.97
N TYR A 76 3.59 2.94 9.84
CA TYR A 76 4.11 3.10 8.50
C TYR A 76 3.19 3.98 7.66
N GLY A 77 3.78 4.67 6.69
CA GLY A 77 3.08 5.41 5.65
C GLY A 77 3.89 5.44 4.37
N THR A 78 3.32 5.97 3.30
CA THR A 78 4.03 6.11 2.02
C THR A 78 5.10 7.19 2.10
N SER A 79 6.15 7.03 1.31
CA SER A 79 7.25 7.99 1.19
C SER A 79 6.99 9.04 0.10
N LYS A 80 7.95 9.94 -0.12
CA LYS A 80 7.96 10.80 -1.32
C LYS A 80 8.38 10.00 -2.57
N ASP A 81 9.32 9.07 -2.44
CA ASP A 81 9.73 8.17 -3.53
C ASP A 81 8.56 7.33 -4.05
N PHE A 82 7.59 6.99 -3.20
CA PHE A 82 6.34 6.37 -3.62
C PHE A 82 5.59 7.25 -4.62
N LEU A 83 5.34 8.51 -4.30
CA LEU A 83 4.66 9.43 -5.21
C LEU A 83 5.42 9.55 -6.54
N LEU A 84 6.74 9.70 -6.48
CA LEU A 84 7.60 9.79 -7.67
C LEU A 84 7.56 8.51 -8.53
N GLN A 85 7.66 7.33 -7.92
CA GLN A 85 7.61 6.06 -8.64
C GLN A 85 6.25 5.79 -9.27
N PHE A 86 5.18 6.30 -8.67
CA PHE A 86 3.81 6.12 -9.13
C PHE A 86 3.33 7.29 -10.00
N GLY A 87 4.17 8.30 -10.23
CA GLY A 87 3.83 9.47 -11.05
C GLY A 87 2.70 10.32 -10.46
N LEU A 88 2.56 10.32 -9.13
CA LEU A 88 1.57 11.09 -8.39
C LEU A 88 2.19 12.38 -7.85
N LYS A 89 1.44 13.46 -7.85
CA LYS A 89 1.78 14.72 -7.18
C LYS A 89 1.60 14.60 -5.68
N ASP A 90 0.51 13.96 -5.26
CA ASP A 90 0.16 13.74 -3.87
C ASP A 90 -0.82 12.57 -3.70
N LEU A 91 -1.20 12.28 -2.46
CA LEU A 91 -2.03 11.12 -2.12
C LEU A 91 -3.50 11.25 -2.56
N THR A 92 -3.97 12.46 -2.90
CA THR A 92 -5.34 12.66 -3.39
C THR A 92 -5.53 12.14 -4.82
N GLU A 93 -4.44 11.94 -5.56
CA GLU A 93 -4.46 11.32 -6.89
C GLU A 93 -4.48 9.78 -6.83
N LEU A 94 -4.48 9.19 -5.63
CA LEU A 94 -4.78 7.77 -5.48
C LEU A 94 -6.25 7.52 -5.87
N PRO A 95 -6.53 6.49 -6.69
CA PRO A 95 -7.91 6.15 -7.03
C PRO A 95 -8.71 5.87 -5.75
N SER A 96 -9.93 6.41 -5.66
CA SER A 96 -10.80 6.13 -4.52
C SER A 96 -11.19 4.65 -4.51
N VAL A 97 -11.56 4.10 -3.35
CA VAL A 97 -12.06 2.73 -3.24
C VAL A 97 -13.27 2.49 -4.17
N GLU A 98 -14.05 3.54 -4.46
CA GLU A 98 -15.21 3.52 -5.37
C GLU A 98 -14.81 3.47 -6.85
N ASP A 99 -13.73 4.16 -7.26
CA ASP A 99 -13.15 4.06 -8.60
C ASP A 99 -12.65 2.62 -8.92
N PHE A 100 -12.46 1.77 -7.90
CA PHE A 100 -12.14 0.37 -8.11
C PHE A 100 -13.31 -0.46 -8.65
N GLN A 101 -14.57 -0.09 -8.38
CA GLN A 101 -15.73 -0.80 -8.95
C GLN A 101 -15.99 -0.40 -10.40
N ASP A 102 -15.73 0.86 -10.77
CA ASP A 102 -16.06 1.34 -12.12
C ASP A 102 -15.12 0.75 -13.18
N LEU A 103 -13.80 0.72 -12.93
CA LEU A 103 -12.88 0.11 -13.92
C LEU A 103 -12.80 -1.43 -13.88
N SER A 104 -13.68 -2.11 -13.12
CA SER A 104 -13.92 -3.56 -13.23
C SER A 104 -15.19 -3.90 -14.04
N GLY A 105 -16.02 -2.89 -14.35
CA GLY A 105 -17.21 -2.99 -15.21
C GLY A 105 -17.01 -2.53 -16.66
N GLY A 106 -15.78 -2.20 -17.08
CA GLY A 106 -15.45 -1.75 -18.43
C GLY A 106 -15.08 -2.87 -19.39
N GLY A 107 -15.99 -3.82 -19.61
CA GLY A 107 -15.89 -4.83 -20.65
C GLY A 107 -17.27 -5.41 -20.92
N SER A 108 -17.90 -4.96 -22.00
CA SER A 108 -19.06 -5.61 -22.60
C SER A 108 -18.78 -7.08 -22.91
#